data_AF-A0A7J3TMI6-F1
#
_entry.id   AF-A0A7J3TMI6-F1
#
_cell.length_a   1.000
_cell.length_b   1.000
_cell.length_c   1.000
_cell.angle_alpha   90.00
_cell.angle_beta   90.00
_cell.angle_gamma   90.00
#
_symmetry.space_group_name_H-M   'P 1'
#
loop_
_entity.id
_entity.type
_entity.pdbx_description
1 polymer ?
#
loop_
_entity_poly.entity_id
_entity_poly.type
_entity_poly.pdbx_seq_one_letter_code
_entity_poly.pdbx_strand_id
1 'polypeptide(L)'
;MLKIIKPSQEEHFYYPVLNSWITYAHRFNERASKYWGFNYTCASGITPYYEPSNHPIDNNVLAKYGKYGSYWPDLTESEIVPFYLKKAGYDIAYTTNFSATMENLNRGVIMWLECTHGWHGDSGSLSFWNPYGVPGFFGINISLPTIEPNPWRGYEIYLPGYLDGCTEEPDVLSQSKLLGIDIVPAKLKDIPIIKNTLLGRIAGYDGNIITVLFGRLRTKDYTGYDMDKALGNIHSCGFNAGSCLISNTYLHLTLMRHGSVFQVIDPWETSWYSAFAMEMFARDIALGKTVGEAFTNGIMQTGIGYLTKQWWWDIKENVCYFGDPDLKVWSPLHSWDKPEAIEGYVTINGHTPYGATEYPHEIKEKSFGLYVVAFLVAVVAIGAVYMKKKFREV
;
A
#
# COMPACT_ATOMS: atom_id res chain seq x y z
N MET A 1 6.63 29.21 -4.95
CA MET A 1 7.08 29.11 -3.54
C MET A 1 6.02 28.31 -2.79
N LEU A 2 6.42 27.29 -2.03
CA LEU A 2 5.51 26.47 -1.22
C LEU A 2 4.69 27.38 -0.29
N LYS A 3 3.36 27.28 -0.34
CA LYS A 3 2.45 27.96 0.58
C LYS A 3 1.80 26.92 1.47
N ILE A 4 2.12 26.93 2.75
CA ILE A 4 1.43 26.10 3.74
C ILE A 4 0.09 26.77 4.02
N ILE A 5 -0.99 26.25 3.43
CA ILE A 5 -2.34 26.81 3.56
C ILE A 5 -2.96 26.42 4.91
N LYS A 6 -2.55 25.27 5.47
CA LYS A 6 -2.97 24.79 6.79
C LYS A 6 -1.77 24.15 7.48
N PRO A 7 -1.25 24.73 8.58
CA PRO A 7 -0.14 24.14 9.32
C PRO A 7 -0.58 22.84 10.01
N SER A 8 0.39 21.95 10.27
CA SER A 8 0.16 20.77 11.11
C SER A 8 -0.35 21.19 12.49
N GLN A 9 -1.47 20.61 12.90
CA GLN A 9 -2.11 20.88 14.19
C GLN A 9 -2.92 19.65 14.63
N GLU A 10 -3.31 19.63 15.90
CA GLU A 10 -4.26 18.64 16.40
C GLU A 10 -5.66 18.93 15.86
N GLU A 11 -6.37 17.88 15.45
CA GLU A 11 -7.73 17.94 14.93
C GLU A 11 -8.55 16.76 15.45
N HIS A 12 -9.87 16.94 15.50
CA HIS A 12 -10.81 15.91 15.91
C HIS A 12 -11.55 15.36 14.69
N PHE A 13 -11.62 14.04 14.60
CA PHE A 13 -12.20 13.31 13.49
C PHE A 13 -13.16 12.24 14.02
N TYR A 14 -14.21 11.97 13.24
CA TYR A 14 -15.16 10.89 13.48
C TYR A 14 -14.88 9.73 12.53
N TYR A 15 -14.72 8.54 13.10
CA TYR A 15 -14.40 7.32 12.35
C TYR A 15 -13.17 7.50 11.45
N PRO A 16 -12.04 7.96 12.01
CA PRO A 16 -10.90 8.39 11.22
C PRO A 16 -10.29 7.22 10.45
N VAL A 17 -9.97 7.47 9.18
CA VAL A 17 -9.04 6.66 8.41
C VAL A 17 -7.73 7.44 8.23
N LEU A 18 -6.64 6.86 8.71
CA LEU A 18 -5.32 7.49 8.66
C LEU A 18 -4.67 7.25 7.30
N ASN A 19 -4.17 8.32 6.70
CA ASN A 19 -3.57 8.32 5.38
C ASN A 19 -2.13 8.83 5.45
N SER A 20 -1.17 8.02 4.97
CA SER A 20 0.25 8.35 4.97
C SER A 20 0.85 8.22 3.58
N TRP A 21 0.93 9.34 2.85
CA TRP A 21 1.40 9.38 1.46
C TRP A 21 2.79 9.99 1.39
N ILE A 22 3.81 9.18 1.09
CA ILE A 22 5.21 9.63 0.98
C ILE A 22 5.74 9.33 -0.42
N THR A 23 5.74 8.07 -0.83
CA THR A 23 6.01 7.66 -2.20
C THR A 23 4.69 7.20 -2.79
N TYR A 24 4.17 7.83 -3.83
CA TYR A 24 2.81 7.51 -4.32
C TYR A 24 2.64 7.93 -5.78
N ALA A 25 1.62 7.39 -6.44
CA ALA A 25 1.28 7.82 -7.80
C ALA A 25 0.54 9.17 -7.79
N HIS A 26 0.81 10.02 -8.78
CA HIS A 26 0.14 11.30 -8.96
C HIS A 26 -0.13 11.59 -10.44
N ARG A 27 -1.41 11.58 -10.84
CA ARG A 27 -1.88 11.94 -12.19
C ARG A 27 -1.16 11.15 -13.30
N PHE A 28 -1.02 9.84 -13.10
CA PHE A 28 -0.20 8.99 -13.94
C PHE A 28 -0.68 8.98 -15.41
N ASN A 29 -1.90 8.54 -15.70
CA ASN A 29 -2.36 8.47 -17.09
C ASN A 29 -2.61 9.85 -17.70
N GLU A 30 -2.99 10.84 -16.90
CA GLU A 30 -3.19 12.20 -17.39
C GLU A 30 -1.87 12.86 -17.84
N ARG A 31 -0.79 12.67 -17.08
CA ARG A 31 0.49 13.38 -17.27
C ARG A 31 1.64 12.46 -17.58
N ALA A 32 1.87 11.44 -16.75
CA ALA A 32 2.98 10.52 -16.89
C ALA A 32 2.99 9.78 -18.21
N SER A 33 1.82 9.46 -18.75
CA SER A 33 1.70 8.82 -20.07
C SER A 33 2.44 9.58 -21.18
N LYS A 34 2.48 10.91 -21.12
CA LYS A 34 3.19 11.77 -22.09
C LYS A 34 4.69 11.70 -21.89
N TYR A 35 5.15 11.50 -20.65
CA TYR A 35 6.56 11.29 -20.35
C TYR A 35 6.97 9.89 -20.80
N TRP A 36 6.27 8.85 -20.37
CA TRP A 36 6.60 7.46 -20.68
C TRP A 36 6.32 7.05 -22.13
N GLY A 37 5.40 7.75 -22.81
CA GLY A 37 5.02 7.47 -24.21
C GLY A 37 3.97 6.36 -24.36
N PHE A 38 3.26 6.00 -23.29
CA PHE A 38 2.17 5.03 -23.31
C PHE A 38 1.12 5.36 -22.24
N ASN A 39 -0.13 4.95 -22.46
CA ASN A 39 -1.17 4.95 -21.42
C ASN A 39 -1.18 3.60 -20.71
N TYR A 40 -1.21 3.59 -19.38
CA TYR A 40 -1.47 2.38 -18.64
C TYR A 40 -2.92 1.94 -18.87
N THR A 41 -3.11 0.66 -19.18
CA THR A 41 -4.42 0.00 -19.30
C THR A 41 -4.38 -1.20 -18.36
N CYS A 42 -5.34 -1.28 -17.44
CA CYS A 42 -5.42 -2.34 -16.46
C CYS A 42 -5.76 -3.70 -17.11
N ALA A 43 -5.60 -4.79 -16.36
CA ALA A 43 -5.83 -6.15 -16.85
C ALA A 43 -7.26 -6.37 -17.37
N SER A 44 -8.22 -5.62 -16.83
CA SER A 44 -9.63 -5.62 -17.22
C SER A 44 -9.92 -4.86 -18.53
N GLY A 45 -8.92 -4.21 -19.12
CA GLY A 45 -9.06 -3.37 -20.31
C GLY A 45 -9.40 -1.91 -19.99
N ILE A 46 -9.53 -1.55 -18.71
CA ILE A 46 -9.82 -0.16 -18.31
C ILE A 46 -8.60 0.72 -18.59
N THR A 47 -8.80 1.90 -19.17
CA THR A 47 -7.75 2.94 -19.21
C THR A 47 -8.07 4.04 -18.17
N PRO A 48 -7.44 4.02 -16.97
CA PRO A 48 -7.62 5.01 -15.91
C PRO A 48 -7.51 6.44 -16.44
N TYR A 49 -8.19 7.39 -15.80
CA TYR A 49 -8.40 8.77 -16.27
C TYR A 49 -9.27 8.90 -17.53
N TYR A 50 -9.05 8.10 -18.58
CA TYR A 50 -9.67 8.32 -19.89
C TYR A 50 -11.06 7.72 -20.00
N GLU A 51 -11.27 6.53 -19.46
CA GLU A 51 -12.47 5.73 -19.69
C GLU A 51 -13.66 6.12 -18.78
N PRO A 52 -14.87 6.31 -19.34
CA PRO A 52 -16.08 6.53 -18.55
C PRO A 52 -16.37 5.36 -17.61
N SER A 53 -16.90 5.67 -16.42
CA SER A 53 -17.42 4.67 -15.49
C SER A 53 -18.94 4.67 -15.49
N ASN A 54 -19.52 3.47 -15.52
CA ASN A 54 -20.97 3.28 -15.39
C ASN A 54 -21.43 3.22 -13.93
N HIS A 55 -20.52 3.42 -12.96
CA HIS A 55 -20.86 3.33 -11.55
C HIS A 55 -21.08 4.73 -10.93
N PRO A 56 -22.22 4.98 -10.28
CA PRO A 56 -22.51 6.27 -9.66
C PRO A 56 -21.50 6.70 -8.59
N ILE A 57 -20.83 5.75 -7.93
CA ILE A 57 -19.78 6.05 -6.94
C ILE A 57 -18.58 6.78 -7.55
N ASP A 58 -18.38 6.69 -8.87
CA ASP A 58 -17.27 7.33 -9.57
C ASP A 58 -17.61 8.74 -10.06
N ASN A 59 -18.85 9.21 -9.82
CA ASN A 59 -19.28 10.54 -10.24
C ASN A 59 -18.40 11.63 -9.61
N ASN A 60 -17.82 12.47 -10.47
CA ASN A 60 -16.95 13.59 -10.16
C ASN A 60 -15.64 13.23 -9.45
N VAL A 61 -15.16 11.99 -9.60
CA VAL A 61 -13.88 11.55 -9.03
C VAL A 61 -12.68 12.34 -9.57
N LEU A 62 -12.76 12.86 -10.79
CA LEU A 62 -11.72 13.67 -11.45
C LEU A 62 -12.04 15.18 -11.51
N ALA A 63 -13.08 15.66 -10.79
CA ALA A 63 -13.56 17.03 -10.93
C ALA A 63 -12.51 18.08 -10.56
N LYS A 64 -11.61 17.78 -9.60
CA LYS A 64 -10.49 18.65 -9.24
C LYS A 64 -9.53 18.94 -10.41
N TYR A 65 -9.48 18.05 -11.39
CA TYR A 65 -8.66 18.19 -12.59
C TYR A 65 -9.47 18.67 -13.81
N GLY A 66 -10.68 19.19 -13.59
CA GLY A 66 -11.53 19.75 -14.64
C GLY A 66 -12.28 18.72 -15.48
N LYS A 67 -12.27 17.44 -15.08
CA LYS A 67 -13.00 16.36 -15.76
C LYS A 67 -14.21 15.94 -14.92
N TYR A 68 -15.39 16.39 -15.35
CA TYR A 68 -16.67 16.19 -14.66
C TYR A 68 -17.44 14.98 -15.19
N GLY A 69 -18.26 14.36 -14.35
CA GLY A 69 -19.02 13.14 -14.65
C GLY A 69 -18.39 11.87 -14.06
N SER A 70 -18.89 10.71 -14.45
CA SER A 70 -18.41 9.41 -13.95
C SER A 70 -17.31 8.84 -14.84
N TYR A 71 -16.11 8.69 -14.29
CA TYR A 71 -14.93 8.14 -14.96
C TYR A 71 -14.20 7.20 -14.03
N TRP A 72 -13.46 6.24 -14.57
CA TRP A 72 -12.47 5.53 -13.77
C TRP A 72 -11.40 6.53 -13.29
N PRO A 73 -11.00 6.50 -12.01
CA PRO A 73 -10.02 7.44 -11.48
C PRO A 73 -8.68 7.30 -12.20
N ASP A 74 -7.85 8.33 -12.12
CA ASP A 74 -6.43 8.23 -12.47
C ASP A 74 -5.65 7.71 -11.26
N LEU A 75 -4.46 7.16 -11.46
CA LEU A 75 -3.59 6.71 -10.36
C LEU A 75 -3.07 7.95 -9.63
N THR A 76 -3.74 8.29 -8.53
CA THR A 76 -3.52 9.43 -7.64
C THR A 76 -4.02 9.10 -6.23
N GLU A 77 -3.40 8.12 -5.58
CA GLU A 77 -3.88 7.51 -4.33
C GLU A 77 -4.20 8.56 -3.26
N SER A 78 -3.32 9.55 -3.11
CA SER A 78 -3.46 10.64 -2.13
C SER A 78 -4.74 11.48 -2.26
N GLU A 79 -5.45 11.40 -3.39
CA GLU A 79 -6.68 12.12 -3.66
C GLU A 79 -7.88 11.19 -3.87
N ILE A 80 -7.66 10.05 -4.53
CA ILE A 80 -8.72 9.10 -4.90
C ILE A 80 -9.14 8.22 -3.73
N VAL A 81 -8.19 7.72 -2.94
CA VAL A 81 -8.50 6.93 -1.74
C VAL A 81 -9.36 7.74 -0.76
N PRO A 82 -8.98 8.97 -0.36
CA PRO A 82 -9.82 9.85 0.45
C PRO A 82 -11.20 10.14 -0.17
N PHE A 83 -11.28 10.30 -1.50
CA PHE A 83 -12.54 10.57 -2.18
C PHE A 83 -13.56 9.46 -1.95
N TYR A 84 -13.15 8.19 -2.09
CA TYR A 84 -14.05 7.06 -1.87
C TYR A 84 -14.37 6.85 -0.39
N LEU A 85 -13.37 6.92 0.49
CA LEU A 85 -13.58 6.72 1.92
C LEU A 85 -14.53 7.78 2.53
N LYS A 86 -14.49 9.02 2.05
CA LYS A 86 -15.47 10.05 2.44
C LYS A 86 -16.90 9.68 2.03
N LYS A 87 -17.10 8.98 0.91
CA LYS A 87 -18.42 8.49 0.50
C LYS A 87 -18.94 7.38 1.40
N ALA A 88 -18.05 6.64 2.07
CA ALA A 88 -18.42 5.68 3.12
C ALA A 88 -18.81 6.36 4.45
N GLY A 89 -18.56 7.66 4.59
CA GLY A 89 -18.83 8.45 5.79
C GLY A 89 -17.63 8.61 6.74
N TYR A 90 -16.42 8.22 6.32
CA TYR A 90 -15.22 8.39 7.13
C TYR A 90 -14.67 9.81 7.07
N ASP A 91 -14.14 10.29 8.20
CA ASP A 91 -13.20 11.40 8.19
C ASP A 91 -11.79 10.92 7.83
N ILE A 92 -11.03 11.78 7.15
CA ILE A 92 -9.69 11.46 6.67
C ILE A 92 -8.65 12.26 7.47
N ALA A 93 -7.84 11.54 8.23
CA ALA A 93 -6.69 12.07 8.93
C ALA A 93 -5.43 11.87 8.09
N TYR A 94 -4.52 12.84 8.09
CA TYR A 94 -3.28 12.78 7.32
C TYR A 94 -2.06 12.93 8.22
N THR A 95 -1.11 12.02 8.08
CA THR A 95 0.22 12.14 8.70
C THR A 95 1.27 11.50 7.83
N THR A 96 2.45 12.10 7.79
CA THR A 96 3.63 11.53 7.12
C THR A 96 4.81 11.41 8.08
N ASN A 97 4.80 12.12 9.22
CA ASN A 97 5.84 12.03 10.24
C ASN A 97 5.63 10.84 11.18
N PHE A 98 6.71 10.15 11.55
CA PHE A 98 6.68 8.95 12.40
C PHE A 98 5.94 9.17 13.71
N SER A 99 6.34 10.17 14.50
CA SER A 99 5.76 10.38 15.84
C SER A 99 4.26 10.69 15.77
N ALA A 100 3.86 11.54 14.83
CA ALA A 100 2.45 11.86 14.61
C ALA A 100 1.64 10.65 14.13
N THR A 101 2.19 9.83 13.23
CA THR A 101 1.52 8.60 12.76
C THR A 101 1.33 7.62 13.92
N MET A 102 2.37 7.34 14.71
CA MET A 102 2.28 6.40 15.84
C MET A 102 1.29 6.89 16.90
N GLU A 103 1.29 8.20 17.21
CA GLU A 103 0.32 8.80 18.13
C GLU A 103 -1.12 8.62 17.65
N ASN A 104 -1.39 8.88 16.36
CA ASN A 104 -2.72 8.72 15.79
C ASN A 104 -3.19 7.26 15.79
N LEU A 105 -2.31 6.31 15.46
CA LEU A 105 -2.62 4.88 15.53
C LEU A 105 -3.00 4.47 16.96
N ASN A 106 -2.25 4.92 17.97
CA ASN A 106 -2.50 4.63 19.38
C ASN A 106 -3.80 5.26 19.90
N ARG A 107 -4.20 6.41 19.35
CA ARG A 107 -5.48 7.07 19.65
C ARG A 107 -6.69 6.37 19.00
N GLY A 108 -6.45 5.52 18.01
CA GLY A 108 -7.46 4.69 17.36
C GLY A 108 -7.92 5.25 16.02
N VAL A 109 -7.82 4.42 14.98
CA VAL A 109 -8.28 4.68 13.63
C VAL A 109 -8.91 3.41 13.05
N ILE A 110 -9.83 3.55 12.11
CA ILE A 110 -10.54 2.42 11.49
C ILE A 110 -9.59 1.64 10.57
N MET A 111 -8.83 2.38 9.76
CA MET A 111 -7.80 1.84 8.88
C MET A 111 -6.62 2.81 8.82
N TRP A 112 -5.46 2.27 8.50
CA TRP A 112 -4.28 3.00 8.10
C TRP A 112 -3.91 2.59 6.68
N LEU A 113 -4.02 3.56 5.76
CA LEU A 113 -3.64 3.42 4.37
C LEU A 113 -2.37 4.21 4.14
N GLU A 114 -1.35 3.55 3.61
CA GLU A 114 -0.05 4.18 3.40
C GLU A 114 0.58 3.78 2.07
N CYS A 115 1.36 4.69 1.51
CA CYS A 115 2.36 4.35 0.50
C CYS A 115 3.66 5.10 0.82
N THR A 116 4.67 4.37 1.24
CA THR A 116 6.02 4.86 1.55
C THR A 116 7.09 3.89 1.05
N HIS A 117 8.36 4.23 1.23
CA HIS A 117 9.41 3.26 0.99
C HIS A 117 9.40 2.20 2.07
N GLY A 118 9.33 0.94 1.64
CA GLY A 118 9.54 -0.21 2.50
C GLY A 118 10.88 -0.89 2.24
N TRP A 119 11.34 -1.66 3.23
CA TRP A 119 12.53 -2.51 3.15
C TRP A 119 12.36 -3.72 4.08
N HIS A 120 12.96 -4.86 3.74
CA HIS A 120 12.86 -6.08 4.56
C HIS A 120 13.96 -6.22 5.62
N GLY A 121 15.08 -5.51 5.46
CA GLY A 121 16.21 -5.58 6.38
C GLY A 121 15.87 -5.02 7.76
N ASP A 122 16.67 -5.39 8.76
CA ASP A 122 16.55 -4.89 10.13
C ASP A 122 15.13 -4.99 10.70
N SER A 123 14.49 -6.16 10.53
CA SER A 123 13.13 -6.48 11.02
C SER A 123 11.98 -5.91 10.19
N GLY A 124 12.27 -5.42 8.98
CA GLY A 124 11.32 -4.68 8.15
C GLY A 124 11.30 -3.21 8.54
N SER A 125 11.17 -2.30 7.58
CA SER A 125 11.12 -0.86 7.87
C SER A 125 10.22 -0.08 6.92
N LEU A 126 9.74 1.05 7.42
CA LEU A 126 8.96 2.05 6.67
C LEU A 126 9.66 3.41 6.76
N SER A 127 9.72 4.11 5.63
CA SER A 127 10.15 5.51 5.57
C SER A 127 9.07 6.44 6.09
N PHE A 128 9.46 7.42 6.89
CA PHE A 128 8.59 8.52 7.33
C PHE A 128 9.18 9.86 6.97
N TRP A 129 8.34 10.88 6.81
CA TRP A 129 8.77 12.24 6.54
C TRP A 129 9.67 12.77 7.64
N ASN A 130 10.83 13.27 7.24
CA ASN A 130 11.82 13.89 8.09
C ASN A 130 12.15 15.30 7.53
N PRO A 131 11.64 16.38 8.15
CA PRO A 131 11.87 17.74 7.67
C PRO A 131 13.35 18.16 7.72
N TYR A 132 14.16 17.48 8.54
CA TYR A 132 15.57 17.82 8.77
C TYR A 132 16.54 17.08 7.83
N GLY A 133 16.03 16.22 6.96
CA GLY A 133 16.81 15.44 6.00
C GLY A 133 17.76 14.41 6.64
N VAL A 134 18.27 13.50 5.82
CA VAL A 134 19.33 12.54 6.18
C VAL A 134 20.71 13.21 6.16
N PRO A 135 21.70 12.68 6.90
CA PRO A 135 23.10 12.92 6.57
C PRO A 135 23.31 12.40 5.15
N GLY A 136 23.66 13.27 4.21
CA GLY A 136 23.58 12.96 2.78
C GLY A 136 24.44 11.79 2.34
N PHE A 137 24.10 11.27 1.17
CA PHE A 137 24.97 10.38 0.39
C PHE A 137 26.38 11.02 0.33
N PHE A 138 27.43 10.27 0.72
CA PHE A 138 28.82 10.75 0.91
C PHE A 138 29.11 11.67 2.11
N GLY A 139 28.28 11.69 3.16
CA GLY A 139 28.60 12.42 4.40
C GLY A 139 28.46 13.94 4.30
N ILE A 140 27.71 14.43 3.31
CA ILE A 140 27.36 15.84 3.18
C ILE A 140 25.99 16.06 3.83
N ASN A 141 25.95 16.73 4.98
CA ASN A 141 24.69 17.20 5.56
C ASN A 141 24.10 18.28 4.63
N ILE A 142 23.12 17.90 3.81
CA ILE A 142 22.31 18.87 3.09
C ILE A 142 21.19 19.27 4.05
N SER A 143 21.36 20.40 4.74
CA SER A 143 20.23 21.04 5.42
C SER A 143 19.26 21.48 4.33
N LEU A 144 18.17 20.72 4.19
CA LEU A 144 17.17 21.02 3.21
C LEU A 144 16.22 22.10 3.76
N PRO A 145 15.76 23.07 2.95
CA PRO A 145 15.04 24.24 3.45
C PRO A 145 13.65 23.98 4.04
N THR A 146 13.26 22.73 4.31
CA THR A 146 11.84 22.42 4.51
C THR A 146 11.34 22.77 5.88
N ILE A 147 10.23 23.50 5.81
CA ILE A 147 9.61 24.23 6.90
C ILE A 147 8.46 23.43 7.51
N GLU A 148 7.95 22.40 6.82
CA GLU A 148 6.77 21.66 7.26
C GLU A 148 7.14 20.33 7.94
N PRO A 149 6.87 20.17 9.25
CA PRO A 149 7.30 19.00 10.01
C PRO A 149 6.48 17.74 9.74
N ASN A 150 5.23 17.89 9.33
CA ASN A 150 4.30 16.80 9.05
C ASN A 150 3.30 17.24 7.96
N PRO A 151 3.72 17.31 6.69
CA PRO A 151 2.83 17.66 5.61
C PRO A 151 1.78 16.56 5.44
N TRP A 152 0.59 16.95 4.99
CA TRP A 152 -0.51 16.00 4.76
C TRP A 152 -0.19 14.96 3.66
N ARG A 153 0.76 15.27 2.76
CA ARG A 153 1.43 14.32 1.87
C ARG A 153 2.86 14.76 1.57
N GLY A 154 3.75 13.82 1.31
CA GLY A 154 5.13 14.07 0.88
C GLY A 154 5.20 14.72 -0.49
N TYR A 155 6.30 15.41 -0.78
CA TYR A 155 6.57 16.06 -2.07
C TYR A 155 8.06 16.09 -2.36
N GLU A 156 8.41 16.15 -3.63
CA GLU A 156 9.81 16.02 -4.07
C GLU A 156 10.64 17.29 -3.86
N ILE A 157 11.96 17.07 -3.79
CA ILE A 157 12.95 18.14 -3.73
C ILE A 157 13.53 18.36 -5.11
N TYR A 158 13.64 19.60 -5.55
CA TYR A 158 14.43 19.96 -6.71
C TYR A 158 15.48 21.02 -6.37
N LEU A 159 16.75 20.75 -6.66
CA LEU A 159 17.81 21.76 -6.55
C LEU A 159 17.96 22.52 -7.88
N PRO A 160 17.67 23.84 -7.94
CA PRO A 160 17.54 24.79 -6.82
C PRO A 160 16.08 24.93 -6.31
N GLY A 161 15.91 25.00 -4.98
CA GLY A 161 14.63 24.84 -4.25
C GLY A 161 13.45 25.74 -4.61
N TYR A 162 13.57 26.65 -5.58
CA TYR A 162 12.40 27.32 -6.17
C TYR A 162 11.58 26.40 -7.09
N LEU A 163 12.12 25.24 -7.46
CA LEU A 163 11.44 24.19 -8.23
C LEU A 163 10.93 23.04 -7.36
N ASP A 164 11.15 23.08 -6.03
CA ASP A 164 10.62 22.09 -5.09
C ASP A 164 9.13 21.84 -5.30
N GLY A 165 8.71 20.61 -5.01
CA GLY A 165 7.32 20.21 -4.96
C GLY A 165 6.57 20.89 -3.82
N CYS A 166 5.26 20.76 -3.86
CA CYS A 166 4.39 21.14 -2.77
C CYS A 166 3.27 20.14 -2.60
N THR A 167 2.50 20.29 -1.53
CA THR A 167 1.34 19.44 -1.34
C THR A 167 0.23 19.69 -2.36
N GLU A 168 0.25 20.77 -3.16
CA GLU A 168 -0.68 20.95 -4.29
C GLU A 168 -0.18 20.26 -5.56
N GLU A 169 1.12 20.39 -5.85
CA GLU A 169 1.82 19.81 -7.00
C GLU A 169 3.13 19.15 -6.52
N PRO A 170 3.08 17.85 -6.18
CA PRO A 170 4.20 17.16 -5.55
C PRO A 170 5.26 16.65 -6.55
N ASP A 171 4.88 16.42 -7.81
CA ASP A 171 5.74 15.88 -8.88
C ASP A 171 6.58 17.02 -9.47
N VAL A 172 7.88 17.02 -9.20
CA VAL A 172 8.81 18.04 -9.73
C VAL A 172 10.11 17.45 -10.25
N LEU A 173 10.36 16.19 -9.93
CA LEU A 173 11.41 15.34 -10.44
C LEU A 173 10.77 14.14 -11.12
N SER A 174 11.53 13.53 -12.02
CA SER A 174 11.06 12.36 -12.73
C SER A 174 12.20 11.38 -12.90
N GLN A 175 11.83 10.11 -12.88
CA GLN A 175 12.73 9.00 -13.11
C GLN A 175 13.30 9.07 -14.51
N SER A 176 14.63 9.09 -14.61
CA SER A 176 15.32 8.97 -15.88
C SER A 176 14.93 7.66 -16.56
N LYS A 177 14.44 7.74 -17.79
CA LYS A 177 14.11 6.57 -18.61
C LYS A 177 15.29 5.61 -18.82
N LEU A 178 16.52 6.11 -18.64
CA LEU A 178 17.75 5.33 -18.82
C LEU A 178 18.29 4.77 -17.50
N LEU A 179 18.18 5.54 -16.41
CA LEU A 179 18.84 5.21 -15.14
C LEU A 179 17.87 4.74 -14.05
N GLY A 180 16.56 4.92 -14.21
CA GLY A 180 15.56 4.53 -13.22
C GLY A 180 15.60 5.34 -11.91
N ILE A 181 16.31 6.48 -11.89
CA ILE A 181 16.44 7.36 -10.73
C ILE A 181 15.85 8.74 -11.04
N ASP A 182 15.24 9.37 -10.03
CA ASP A 182 14.54 10.66 -10.03
C ASP A 182 15.49 11.86 -10.24
N ILE A 183 16.15 11.97 -11.39
CA ILE A 183 17.11 13.06 -11.66
C ILE A 183 16.62 14.03 -12.75
N VAL A 184 15.49 13.75 -13.40
CA VAL A 184 14.99 14.56 -14.50
C VAL A 184 14.14 15.69 -13.94
N PRO A 185 14.45 16.96 -14.22
CA PRO A 185 13.65 18.09 -13.77
C PRO A 185 12.27 18.15 -14.48
N ALA A 186 11.21 17.63 -13.87
CA ALA A 186 9.89 17.53 -14.52
C ALA A 186 9.34 18.91 -14.92
N LYS A 187 9.45 19.88 -14.00
CA LYS A 187 8.97 21.27 -14.17
C LYS A 187 9.62 22.06 -15.30
N LEU A 188 10.78 21.64 -15.82
CA LEU A 188 11.39 22.33 -16.97
C LEU A 188 10.48 22.31 -18.21
N LYS A 189 9.59 21.31 -18.32
CA LYS A 189 8.60 21.20 -19.40
C LYS A 189 7.58 22.34 -19.40
N ASP A 190 7.34 22.95 -18.25
CA ASP A 190 6.35 24.01 -18.09
C ASP A 190 6.90 25.40 -18.44
N ILE A 191 8.23 25.54 -18.54
CA ILE A 191 8.88 26.80 -18.90
C ILE A 191 8.76 27.00 -20.41
N PRO A 192 8.00 28.02 -20.89
CA PRO A 192 7.65 28.13 -22.32
C PRO A 192 8.86 28.21 -23.26
N ILE A 193 9.94 28.87 -22.82
CA ILE A 193 11.17 29.07 -23.60
C ILE A 193 12.00 27.77 -23.68
N ILE A 194 11.93 26.93 -22.65
CA ILE A 194 12.73 25.69 -22.56
C ILE A 194 11.99 24.51 -23.15
N LYS A 195 10.65 24.50 -23.10
CA LYS A 195 9.77 23.39 -23.50
C LYS A 195 10.12 22.75 -24.85
N ASN A 196 10.48 23.56 -25.86
CA ASN A 196 10.76 23.07 -27.22
C ASN A 196 12.24 22.74 -27.46
N THR A 197 13.12 23.02 -26.51
CA THR A 197 14.56 22.69 -26.56
C THR A 197 14.81 21.22 -26.24
N LEU A 198 16.05 20.75 -26.45
CA LEU A 198 16.45 19.39 -26.07
C LEU A 198 16.12 19.08 -24.59
N LEU A 199 16.40 20.04 -23.69
CA LEU A 199 16.14 19.92 -22.26
C LEU A 199 14.65 19.83 -21.93
N GLY A 200 13.80 20.60 -22.62
CA GLY A 200 12.34 20.54 -22.43
C GLY A 200 11.72 19.26 -23.00
N ARG A 201 12.31 18.67 -24.05
CA ARG A 201 11.84 17.42 -24.66
C ARG A 201 12.17 16.18 -23.84
N ILE A 202 13.28 16.20 -23.08
CA ILE A 202 13.64 15.12 -22.15
C ILE A 202 12.94 15.25 -20.79
N ALA A 203 12.40 16.44 -20.49
CA ALA A 203 11.66 16.70 -19.26
C ALA A 203 10.17 16.30 -19.36
N GLY A 204 9.54 16.19 -18.20
CA GLY A 204 8.13 15.90 -18.03
C GLY A 204 7.91 15.09 -16.77
N TYR A 205 6.67 15.13 -16.29
CA TYR A 205 6.15 14.45 -15.11
C TYR A 205 6.07 12.96 -15.36
N ASP A 206 6.61 12.13 -14.45
CA ASP A 206 6.54 10.68 -14.52
C ASP A 206 5.44 10.08 -13.64
N GLY A 207 4.74 10.92 -12.89
CA GLY A 207 3.60 10.57 -12.05
C GLY A 207 3.94 9.75 -10.82
N ASN A 208 5.21 9.68 -10.42
CA ASN A 208 5.63 8.96 -9.21
C ASN A 208 6.40 9.90 -8.28
N ILE A 209 5.93 10.04 -7.04
CA ILE A 209 6.47 11.00 -6.08
C ILE A 209 7.54 10.33 -5.22
N ILE A 210 8.67 11.01 -4.97
CA ILE A 210 9.70 10.62 -3.99
C ILE A 210 10.17 9.19 -4.26
N THR A 211 10.70 8.91 -5.46
CA THR A 211 10.91 7.51 -5.86
C THR A 211 12.22 6.88 -5.39
N VAL A 212 13.38 7.55 -5.49
CA VAL A 212 14.68 6.90 -5.23
C VAL A 212 15.72 7.81 -4.57
N LEU A 213 16.38 8.69 -5.33
CA LEU A 213 17.58 9.39 -4.89
C LEU A 213 17.25 10.66 -4.11
N PHE A 214 16.56 11.61 -4.75
CA PHE A 214 16.24 12.89 -4.10
C PHE A 214 15.03 12.77 -3.17
N GLY A 215 14.10 11.87 -3.48
CA GLY A 215 13.00 11.52 -2.58
C GLY A 215 13.46 11.07 -1.19
N ARG A 216 14.43 10.15 -1.12
CA ARG A 216 14.99 9.63 0.15
C ARG A 216 15.63 10.70 1.03
N LEU A 217 16.02 11.85 0.48
CA LEU A 217 16.57 12.94 1.28
C LEU A 217 15.52 13.58 2.20
N ARG A 218 14.21 13.34 1.97
CA ARG A 218 13.09 13.78 2.82
C ARG A 218 12.61 12.75 3.82
N THR A 219 13.15 11.54 3.80
CA THR A 219 12.61 10.46 4.61
C THR A 219 13.63 9.93 5.60
N LYS A 220 13.13 9.24 6.62
CA LYS A 220 13.92 8.47 7.56
C LYS A 220 13.23 7.13 7.77
N ASP A 221 14.00 6.05 7.70
CA ASP A 221 13.50 4.70 7.93
C ASP A 221 13.38 4.42 9.44
N TYR A 222 12.27 3.76 9.80
CA TYR A 222 12.00 3.24 11.14
C TYR A 222 11.69 1.75 11.03
N THR A 223 12.31 0.96 11.88
CA THR A 223 12.23 -0.51 11.83
C THR A 223 11.00 -1.07 12.53
N GLY A 224 10.71 -2.35 12.32
CA GLY A 224 9.70 -3.09 13.07
C GLY A 224 9.90 -3.03 14.59
N TYR A 225 11.14 -2.97 15.07
CA TYR A 225 11.46 -2.75 16.49
C TYR A 225 11.12 -1.33 16.97
N ASP A 226 11.42 -0.31 16.16
CA ASP A 226 11.07 1.07 16.49
C ASP A 226 9.54 1.25 16.57
N MET A 227 8.82 0.61 15.65
CA MET A 227 7.35 0.60 15.64
C MET A 227 6.77 -0.19 16.82
N ASP A 228 7.31 -1.37 17.15
CA ASP A 228 6.86 -2.20 18.30
C ASP A 228 7.04 -1.44 19.62
N LYS A 229 8.08 -0.61 19.73
CA LYS A 229 8.30 0.25 20.90
C LYS A 229 7.34 1.45 20.95
N ALA A 230 6.95 1.99 19.79
CA ALA A 230 6.15 3.21 19.71
C ALA A 230 4.63 2.94 19.73
N LEU A 231 4.21 1.73 19.36
CA LEU A 231 2.81 1.35 19.32
C LEU A 231 2.31 0.80 20.66
N GLY A 232 1.09 1.15 21.01
CA GLY A 232 0.27 0.59 22.07
C GLY A 232 -0.77 -0.36 21.46
N ASN A 233 -2.02 -0.30 21.90
CA ASN A 233 -3.10 -0.96 21.17
C ASN A 233 -3.61 -0.03 20.05
N ILE A 234 -3.63 -0.50 18.80
CA ILE A 234 -4.13 0.26 17.64
C ILE A 234 -5.61 -0.01 17.34
N HIS A 235 -6.33 -0.65 18.27
CA HIS A 235 -7.79 -0.73 18.34
C HIS A 235 -8.46 -1.37 17.12
N SER A 236 -7.98 -2.55 16.72
CA SER A 236 -8.55 -3.30 15.59
C SER A 236 -8.43 -2.59 14.24
N CYS A 237 -7.37 -1.81 14.04
CA CYS A 237 -7.10 -1.08 12.80
C CYS A 237 -6.79 -2.01 11.62
N GLY A 238 -7.43 -1.79 10.49
CA GLY A 238 -6.99 -2.38 9.21
C GLY A 238 -5.71 -1.72 8.69
N PHE A 239 -4.83 -2.48 8.05
CA PHE A 239 -3.62 -1.93 7.42
C PHE A 239 -3.59 -2.24 5.92
N ASN A 240 -3.41 -1.23 5.08
CA ASN A 240 -3.24 -1.41 3.64
C ASN A 240 -2.07 -0.55 3.17
N ALA A 241 -1.03 -1.21 2.69
CA ALA A 241 0.26 -0.62 2.38
C ALA A 241 0.61 -0.81 0.90
N GLY A 242 1.07 0.27 0.28
CA GLY A 242 1.76 0.26 -1.01
C GLY A 242 3.28 0.19 -0.87
N SER A 243 3.79 -0.17 0.31
CA SER A 243 5.22 -0.26 0.60
C SER A 243 5.80 -1.63 0.28
N CYS A 244 6.93 -1.65 -0.40
CA CYS A 244 7.63 -2.88 -0.79
C CYS A 244 8.21 -3.65 0.40
N LEU A 245 8.28 -4.98 0.30
CA LEU A 245 9.16 -5.84 1.12
C LEU A 245 8.91 -5.80 2.64
N ILE A 246 7.73 -5.38 3.09
CA ILE A 246 7.42 -5.31 4.53
C ILE A 246 6.72 -6.56 5.05
N SER A 247 6.14 -7.37 4.17
CA SER A 247 5.55 -8.66 4.58
C SER A 247 6.62 -9.70 4.93
N ASN A 248 6.23 -10.69 5.72
CA ASN A 248 7.12 -11.73 6.28
C ASN A 248 8.28 -11.19 7.14
N THR A 249 8.18 -9.95 7.62
CA THR A 249 9.15 -9.33 8.53
C THR A 249 8.61 -9.24 9.97
N TYR A 250 9.44 -8.79 10.91
CA TYR A 250 8.96 -8.50 12.26
C TYR A 250 7.93 -7.36 12.26
N LEU A 251 8.09 -6.35 11.41
CA LEU A 251 7.14 -5.25 11.25
C LEU A 251 5.71 -5.74 10.98
N HIS A 252 5.54 -6.74 10.11
CA HIS A 252 4.24 -7.39 9.89
C HIS A 252 3.66 -7.93 11.21
N LEU A 253 4.45 -8.69 11.96
CA LEU A 253 4.05 -9.26 13.25
C LEU A 253 3.79 -8.20 14.32
N THR A 254 4.57 -7.12 14.33
CA THR A 254 4.38 -5.95 15.19
C THR A 254 2.97 -5.41 15.01
N LEU A 255 2.55 -5.11 13.77
CA LEU A 255 1.22 -4.57 13.52
C LEU A 255 0.11 -5.54 13.96
N MET A 256 0.29 -6.85 13.78
CA MET A 256 -0.66 -7.85 14.30
C MET A 256 -0.72 -7.84 15.84
N ARG A 257 0.43 -7.84 16.51
CA ARG A 257 0.55 -7.84 17.99
C ARG A 257 -0.11 -6.62 18.62
N HIS A 258 -0.02 -5.48 17.95
CA HIS A 258 -0.61 -4.23 18.42
C HIS A 258 -2.09 -4.09 18.08
N GLY A 259 -2.68 -5.05 17.35
CA GLY A 259 -4.12 -5.14 17.15
C GLY A 259 -4.59 -4.92 15.72
N SER A 260 -3.74 -5.05 14.70
CA SER A 260 -4.22 -5.03 13.32
C SER A 260 -5.04 -6.28 12.99
N VAL A 261 -6.25 -6.10 12.47
CA VAL A 261 -7.19 -7.21 12.17
C VAL A 261 -7.13 -7.72 10.73
N PHE A 262 -6.60 -6.90 9.82
CA PHE A 262 -6.22 -7.33 8.48
C PHE A 262 -5.07 -6.49 7.97
N GLN A 263 -4.26 -7.08 7.09
CA GLN A 263 -3.15 -6.43 6.42
C GLN A 263 -3.15 -6.75 4.93
N VAL A 264 -3.05 -5.73 4.08
CA VAL A 264 -2.77 -5.84 2.65
C VAL A 264 -1.37 -5.28 2.46
N ILE A 265 -0.37 -6.16 2.38
CA ILE A 265 1.06 -5.80 2.44
C ILE A 265 1.88 -6.63 1.47
N ASP A 266 2.96 -6.06 0.95
CA ASP A 266 3.78 -6.69 -0.09
C ASP A 266 5.02 -7.43 0.50
N PRO A 267 5.24 -8.72 0.17
CA PRO A 267 6.51 -9.41 0.44
C PRO A 267 7.61 -9.16 -0.60
N TRP A 268 7.34 -8.42 -1.68
CA TRP A 268 8.20 -8.18 -2.83
C TRP A 268 8.31 -6.69 -3.17
N GLU A 269 8.96 -6.39 -4.29
CA GLU A 269 8.91 -5.05 -4.89
C GLU A 269 7.56 -4.83 -5.55
N THR A 270 6.83 -3.77 -5.18
CA THR A 270 5.53 -3.45 -5.75
C THR A 270 5.64 -2.55 -6.97
N SER A 271 4.91 -2.87 -8.05
CA SER A 271 4.71 -1.95 -9.17
C SER A 271 3.88 -0.73 -8.76
N TRP A 272 4.16 0.43 -9.35
CA TRP A 272 3.37 1.65 -9.19
C TRP A 272 1.90 1.49 -9.59
N TYR A 273 1.58 0.49 -10.41
CA TYR A 273 0.21 0.22 -10.81
C TYR A 273 -0.66 -0.30 -9.65
N SER A 274 -0.05 -0.82 -8.57
CA SER A 274 -0.75 -1.15 -7.32
C SER A 274 -1.52 0.03 -6.72
N ALA A 275 -1.15 1.26 -7.06
CA ALA A 275 -1.92 2.47 -6.75
C ALA A 275 -3.38 2.33 -7.16
N PHE A 276 -3.64 1.80 -8.36
CA PHE A 276 -5.01 1.57 -8.82
C PHE A 276 -5.72 0.48 -7.99
N ALA A 277 -5.02 -0.58 -7.58
CA ALA A 277 -5.59 -1.59 -6.68
C ALA A 277 -5.97 -0.98 -5.33
N MET A 278 -5.15 -0.09 -4.76
CA MET A 278 -5.45 0.59 -3.50
C MET A 278 -6.65 1.53 -3.62
N GLU A 279 -6.77 2.25 -4.72
CA GLU A 279 -7.94 3.09 -5.03
C GLU A 279 -9.21 2.25 -5.15
N MET A 280 -9.13 1.12 -5.85
CA MET A 280 -10.25 0.19 -6.01
C MET A 280 -10.61 -0.49 -4.69
N PHE A 281 -9.63 -0.78 -3.84
CA PHE A 281 -9.87 -1.26 -2.48
C PHE A 281 -10.72 -0.24 -1.71
N ALA A 282 -10.31 1.03 -1.66
CA ALA A 282 -11.05 2.10 -0.98
C ALA A 282 -12.46 2.29 -1.56
N ARG A 283 -12.60 2.21 -2.88
CA ARG A 283 -13.89 2.23 -3.59
C ARG A 283 -14.81 1.10 -3.17
N ASP A 284 -14.27 -0.12 -3.06
CA ASP A 284 -15.04 -1.30 -2.70
C ASP A 284 -15.45 -1.32 -1.23
N ILE A 285 -14.60 -0.80 -0.33
CA ILE A 285 -15.00 -0.53 1.06
C ILE A 285 -16.17 0.46 1.10
N ALA A 286 -16.13 1.53 0.29
CA ALA A 286 -17.23 2.48 0.21
C ALA A 286 -18.52 1.90 -0.41
N LEU A 287 -18.42 0.84 -1.20
CA LEU A 287 -19.55 0.05 -1.69
C LEU A 287 -20.07 -0.99 -0.66
N GLY A 288 -19.40 -1.14 0.48
CA GLY A 288 -19.82 -2.02 1.57
C GLY A 288 -19.46 -3.48 1.36
N LYS A 289 -18.49 -3.76 0.47
CA LYS A 289 -17.93 -5.09 0.24
C LYS A 289 -17.05 -5.55 1.41
N THR A 290 -16.77 -6.85 1.47
CA THR A 290 -15.78 -7.37 2.43
C THR A 290 -14.36 -6.96 2.02
N VAL A 291 -13.42 -7.01 2.96
CA VAL A 291 -12.01 -6.73 2.66
C VAL A 291 -11.42 -7.73 1.67
N GLY A 292 -11.86 -8.99 1.70
CA GLY A 292 -11.43 -10.02 0.76
C GLY A 292 -11.93 -9.75 -0.65
N GLU A 293 -13.20 -9.32 -0.79
CA GLU A 293 -13.74 -8.88 -2.08
C GLU A 293 -13.01 -7.63 -2.59
N ALA A 294 -12.76 -6.64 -1.73
CA ALA A 294 -12.07 -5.41 -2.07
C ALA A 294 -10.62 -5.66 -2.53
N PHE A 295 -9.89 -6.52 -1.80
CA PHE A 295 -8.55 -6.97 -2.19
C PHE A 295 -8.57 -7.68 -3.53
N THR A 296 -9.46 -8.67 -3.70
CA THR A 296 -9.57 -9.46 -4.93
C THR A 296 -9.90 -8.57 -6.13
N ASN A 297 -10.88 -7.68 -6.00
CA ASN A 297 -11.27 -6.81 -7.10
C ASN A 297 -10.16 -5.82 -7.46
N GLY A 298 -9.44 -5.29 -6.45
CA GLY A 298 -8.31 -4.38 -6.67
C GLY A 298 -7.17 -5.07 -7.43
N ILE A 299 -6.69 -6.21 -6.94
CA ILE A 299 -5.55 -6.91 -7.55
C ILE A 299 -5.87 -7.44 -8.96
N MET A 300 -7.13 -7.79 -9.21
CA MET A 300 -7.60 -8.19 -10.54
C MET A 300 -7.54 -7.06 -11.58
N GLN A 301 -7.45 -5.79 -11.16
CA GLN A 301 -7.21 -4.68 -12.08
C GLN A 301 -5.74 -4.55 -12.44
N THR A 302 -4.83 -4.81 -11.51
CA THR A 302 -3.44 -4.40 -11.65
C THR A 302 -2.54 -5.37 -12.40
N GLY A 303 -3.03 -6.57 -12.75
CA GLY A 303 -2.28 -7.61 -13.47
C GLY A 303 -1.72 -7.21 -14.84
N ILE A 304 -0.54 -7.74 -15.18
CA ILE A 304 0.13 -7.52 -16.48
C ILE A 304 -0.71 -8.05 -17.66
N GLY A 305 -1.43 -7.15 -18.33
CA GLY A 305 -1.87 -7.31 -19.72
C GLY A 305 -0.77 -6.99 -20.74
N TYR A 306 0.43 -6.58 -20.29
CA TYR A 306 1.32 -5.75 -21.09
C TYR A 306 2.17 -6.47 -22.16
N LEU A 307 2.32 -7.80 -22.14
CA LEU A 307 3.19 -8.48 -23.13
C LEU A 307 2.72 -9.86 -23.62
N THR A 308 1.97 -10.62 -22.83
CA THR A 308 1.82 -12.07 -23.10
C THR A 308 0.41 -12.50 -23.49
N LYS A 309 -0.61 -11.63 -23.38
CA LYS A 309 -2.03 -12.02 -23.45
C LYS A 309 -2.36 -13.20 -22.51
N GLN A 310 -1.58 -13.38 -21.45
CA GLN A 310 -1.70 -14.46 -20.47
C GLN A 310 -1.56 -13.91 -19.06
N TRP A 311 -2.41 -14.41 -18.16
CA TRP A 311 -2.38 -14.12 -16.73
C TRP A 311 -1.17 -14.80 -16.11
N TRP A 312 -0.06 -14.08 -15.96
CA TRP A 312 1.06 -14.55 -15.17
C TRP A 312 1.09 -13.78 -13.85
N TRP A 313 1.38 -14.50 -12.76
CA TRP A 313 1.61 -13.93 -11.44
C TRP A 313 3.00 -13.29 -11.45
N ASP A 314 3.10 -12.00 -11.76
CA ASP A 314 4.35 -11.27 -11.61
C ASP A 314 4.65 -11.09 -10.12
N ILE A 315 5.87 -11.45 -9.71
CA ILE A 315 6.39 -11.20 -8.37
C ILE A 315 6.22 -9.71 -7.99
N LYS A 316 6.22 -8.80 -8.98
CA LYS A 316 6.12 -7.36 -8.74
C LYS A 316 4.69 -6.79 -8.62
N GLU A 317 3.67 -7.61 -8.79
CA GLU A 317 2.26 -7.19 -8.69
C GLU A 317 1.49 -8.00 -7.62
N ASN A 318 2.21 -8.70 -6.74
CA ASN A 318 1.65 -9.63 -5.75
C ASN A 318 1.62 -9.03 -4.34
N VAL A 319 0.68 -8.12 -4.08
CA VAL A 319 0.35 -7.76 -2.69
C VAL A 319 -0.37 -8.93 -2.03
N CYS A 320 -0.08 -9.23 -0.76
CA CYS A 320 -0.69 -10.33 -0.04
C CYS A 320 -1.73 -9.82 0.97
N TYR A 321 -2.81 -10.58 1.09
CA TYR A 321 -3.84 -10.35 2.10
C TYR A 321 -3.64 -11.28 3.32
N PHE A 322 -3.65 -10.71 4.51
CA PHE A 322 -3.58 -11.40 5.79
C PHE A 322 -4.78 -10.96 6.65
N GLY A 323 -5.70 -11.86 6.95
CA GLY A 323 -6.89 -11.55 7.75
C GLY A 323 -8.06 -12.46 7.40
N ASP A 324 -9.23 -12.15 7.95
CA ASP A 324 -10.50 -12.80 7.59
C ASP A 324 -11.08 -12.16 6.31
N PRO A 325 -11.11 -12.87 5.16
CA PRO A 325 -11.60 -12.30 3.91
C PRO A 325 -13.07 -11.90 3.96
N ASP A 326 -13.86 -12.44 4.89
CA ASP A 326 -15.27 -12.10 5.08
C ASP A 326 -15.47 -10.88 6.00
N LEU A 327 -14.38 -10.32 6.54
CA LEU A 327 -14.42 -9.12 7.38
C LEU A 327 -15.02 -7.95 6.61
N LYS A 328 -16.07 -7.36 7.18
CA LYS A 328 -16.67 -6.12 6.71
C LYS A 328 -16.23 -4.96 7.58
N VAL A 329 -15.47 -4.02 7.03
CA VAL A 329 -15.03 -2.83 7.78
C VAL A 329 -16.25 -1.99 8.16
N TRP A 330 -16.36 -1.63 9.44
CA TRP A 330 -17.44 -0.76 9.91
C TRP A 330 -17.33 0.61 9.24
N SER A 331 -18.42 1.12 8.67
CA SER A 331 -18.53 2.51 8.18
C SER A 331 -19.88 3.10 8.56
N PRO A 332 -20.03 4.43 8.63
CA PRO A 332 -21.34 5.05 8.85
C PRO A 332 -22.38 4.68 7.79
N LEU A 333 -21.95 4.46 6.54
CA LEU A 333 -22.83 4.05 5.45
C LEU A 333 -23.21 2.56 5.51
N HIS A 334 -22.28 1.70 5.94
CA HIS A 334 -22.44 0.25 6.01
C HIS A 334 -22.19 -0.26 7.42
N SER A 335 -22.90 0.30 8.39
CA SER A 335 -22.71 0.00 9.81
C SER A 335 -23.21 -1.39 10.17
N TRP A 336 -22.58 -1.97 11.16
CA TRP A 336 -23.09 -3.14 11.89
C TRP A 336 -23.11 -2.84 13.39
N ASP A 337 -23.91 -3.61 14.12
CA ASP A 337 -24.08 -3.44 15.56
C ASP A 337 -22.78 -3.74 16.30
N LYS A 338 -22.48 -2.93 17.32
CA LYS A 338 -21.27 -3.10 18.13
C LYS A 338 -21.25 -4.53 18.69
N PRO A 339 -20.23 -5.34 18.39
CA PRO A 339 -20.14 -6.69 18.88
C PRO A 339 -19.92 -6.70 20.39
N GLU A 340 -20.39 -7.75 21.04
CA GLU A 340 -20.07 -8.01 22.44
C GLU A 340 -18.58 -8.33 22.56
N ALA A 341 -17.91 -7.67 23.52
CA ALA A 341 -16.51 -7.95 23.78
C ALA A 341 -16.37 -9.35 24.39
N ILE A 342 -15.44 -10.14 23.84
CA ILE A 342 -15.06 -11.42 24.41
C ILE A 342 -14.09 -11.14 25.57
N GLU A 343 -14.59 -11.21 26.81
CA GLU A 343 -13.81 -10.91 28.01
C GLU A 343 -13.08 -12.14 28.61
N GLY A 344 -13.18 -13.30 27.97
CA GLY A 344 -12.63 -14.54 28.52
C GLY A 344 -12.41 -15.65 27.49
N TYR A 345 -12.12 -16.85 28.00
CA TYR A 345 -11.96 -18.03 27.16
C TYR A 345 -13.25 -18.31 26.39
N VAL A 346 -13.16 -18.28 25.07
CA VAL A 346 -14.24 -18.69 24.18
C VAL A 346 -13.66 -19.52 23.04
N THR A 347 -14.38 -20.55 22.65
CA THR A 347 -14.07 -21.33 21.45
C THR A 347 -15.08 -20.97 20.38
N ILE A 348 -14.61 -20.36 19.29
CA ILE A 348 -15.41 -19.99 18.12
C ILE A 348 -14.96 -20.90 16.97
N ASN A 349 -15.84 -21.80 16.54
CA ASN A 349 -15.56 -22.75 15.45
C ASN A 349 -14.25 -23.54 15.62
N GLY A 350 -13.89 -23.89 16.87
CA GLY A 350 -12.65 -24.61 17.19
C GLY A 350 -11.41 -23.73 17.39
N HIS A 351 -11.54 -22.41 17.26
CA HIS A 351 -10.47 -21.44 17.53
C HIS A 351 -10.70 -20.73 18.86
N THR A 352 -9.63 -20.49 19.60
CA THR A 352 -9.68 -19.78 20.87
C THR A 352 -8.91 -18.46 20.73
N PRO A 353 -9.59 -17.29 20.67
CA PRO A 353 -8.92 -16.00 20.48
C PRO A 353 -7.97 -15.64 21.63
N TYR A 354 -8.25 -16.12 22.85
CA TYR A 354 -7.45 -15.88 24.04
C TYR A 354 -7.33 -17.14 24.90
N GLY A 355 -6.18 -17.33 25.54
CA GLY A 355 -6.03 -18.29 26.64
C GLY A 355 -6.25 -19.75 26.24
N ALA A 356 -5.86 -20.18 25.04
CA ALA A 356 -5.92 -21.58 24.64
C ALA A 356 -5.09 -22.46 25.61
N THR A 357 -5.76 -23.17 26.50
CA THR A 357 -5.15 -24.17 27.40
C THR A 357 -5.24 -25.59 26.86
N GLU A 358 -6.13 -25.82 25.90
CA GLU A 358 -6.36 -27.10 25.24
C GLU A 358 -6.49 -26.89 23.73
N TYR A 359 -5.84 -27.76 22.96
CA TYR A 359 -5.89 -27.76 21.50
C TYR A 359 -6.50 -29.07 21.02
N PRO A 360 -7.85 -29.18 20.97
CA PRO A 360 -8.54 -30.44 20.68
C PRO A 360 -8.21 -31.03 19.30
N HIS A 361 -7.67 -30.22 18.39
CA HIS A 361 -7.22 -30.62 17.05
C HIS A 361 -5.72 -30.38 16.81
N GLU A 362 -4.92 -30.09 17.85
CA GLU A 362 -3.46 -30.06 17.71
C GLU A 362 -2.99 -31.45 17.29
N ILE A 363 -2.32 -31.50 16.13
CA ILE A 363 -1.64 -32.69 15.68
C ILE A 363 -0.46 -32.91 16.63
N LYS A 364 -0.68 -33.71 17.68
CA LYS A 364 0.39 -34.09 18.60
C LYS A 364 1.43 -34.87 17.80
N GLU A 365 2.62 -34.28 17.69
CA GLU A 365 3.79 -34.74 16.92
C GLU A 365 4.05 -36.25 17.03
N LYS A 366 3.74 -36.82 18.21
CA LYS A 366 3.87 -38.25 18.53
C LYS A 366 3.07 -39.20 17.62
N SER A 367 2.07 -38.72 16.89
CA SER A 367 1.20 -39.57 16.05
C SER A 367 1.51 -39.48 14.55
N PHE A 368 2.08 -38.37 14.08
CA PHE A 368 2.41 -38.20 12.65
C PHE A 368 3.51 -39.17 12.18
N GLY A 369 4.55 -39.36 13.00
CA GLY A 369 5.59 -40.34 12.72
C GLY A 369 5.05 -41.77 12.62
N LEU A 370 4.04 -42.13 13.44
CA LEU A 370 3.44 -43.46 13.41
C LEU A 370 2.62 -43.68 12.13
N TYR A 371 1.85 -42.68 11.69
CA TYR A 371 1.09 -42.77 10.44
C TYR A 371 1.99 -42.82 9.21
N VAL A 372 3.07 -42.03 9.17
CA VAL A 372 4.06 -42.05 8.10
C VAL A 372 4.77 -43.41 8.03
N VAL A 373 5.20 -43.95 9.17
CA VAL A 373 5.83 -45.28 9.23
C VAL A 373 4.84 -46.38 8.81
N ALA A 374 3.60 -46.36 9.31
CA ALA A 374 2.58 -47.33 8.93
C ALA A 374 2.27 -47.28 7.44
N PHE A 375 2.17 -46.07 6.86
CA PHE A 375 1.96 -45.88 5.43
C PHE A 375 3.13 -46.42 4.60
N LEU A 376 4.38 -46.10 4.98
CA LEU A 376 5.57 -46.60 4.30
C LEU A 376 5.67 -48.13 4.35
N VAL A 377 5.38 -48.75 5.50
CA VAL A 377 5.35 -50.21 5.66
C VAL A 377 4.27 -50.83 4.77
N ALA A 378 3.08 -50.22 4.69
CA ALA A 378 2.00 -50.70 3.83
C ALA A 378 2.39 -50.63 2.34
N VAL A 379 3.02 -49.54 1.90
CA VAL A 379 3.50 -49.38 0.52
C VAL A 379 4.56 -50.43 0.17
N VAL A 380 5.53 -50.67 1.07
CA VAL A 380 6.56 -51.71 0.87
C VAL A 380 5.94 -53.10 0.84
N ALA A 381 4.97 -53.42 1.72
CA ALA A 381 4.29 -54.70 1.74
C ALA A 381 3.49 -54.94 0.45
N ILE A 382 2.74 -53.94 -0.02
CA ILE A 382 2.00 -54.00 -1.28
C ILE A 382 2.97 -54.18 -2.46
N GLY A 383 4.06 -53.42 -2.48
CA GLY A 383 5.12 -53.54 -3.50
C GLY A 383 5.76 -54.93 -3.52
N ALA A 384 6.05 -55.50 -2.35
CA ALA A 384 6.61 -56.85 -2.22
C ALA A 384 5.63 -57.94 -2.69
N VAL A 385 4.34 -57.82 -2.35
CA VAL A 385 3.29 -58.72 -2.84
C VAL A 385 3.12 -58.62 -4.35
N TYR A 386 3.10 -57.40 -4.89
CA TYR A 386 3.03 -57.15 -6.33
C TYR A 386 4.23 -57.74 -7.08
N MET A 387 5.45 -57.51 -6.59
CA MET A 387 6.67 -58.06 -7.17
C MET A 387 6.68 -59.59 -7.08
N LYS A 388 6.29 -60.19 -5.95
CA LYS A 388 6.16 -61.64 -5.80
C LYS A 388 5.16 -62.24 -6.78
N LYS A 389 4.06 -61.54 -7.06
CA LYS A 389 3.08 -61.97 -8.06
C LYS A 389 3.65 -61.87 -9.48
N LYS A 390 4.31 -60.76 -9.81
CA LYS A 390 4.96 -60.53 -11.11
C LYS A 390 6.09 -61.53 -11.40
N PHE A 391 6.89 -61.92 -10.41
CA PHE A 391 7.95 -62.93 -10.56
C PHE A 391 7.47 -64.39 -10.59
N ARG A 392 6.18 -64.65 -10.33
CA ARG A 392 5.59 -65.98 -10.54
C ARG A 392 4.92 -66.14 -11.92
N GLU A 393 4.74 -65.03 -12.63
CA GLU A 393 4.16 -64.97 -13.98
C GLU A 393 5.23 -64.87 -15.09
N VAL A 394 6.51 -64.83 -14.71
CA VAL A 394 7.71 -65.02 -15.57
C VAL A 394 8.33 -66.36 -15.19
#